data_AF-A0A953AN86-F1
#
_entry.id   AF-A0A953AN86-F1
#
_cell.length_a   1.000
_cell.length_b   1.000
_cell.length_c   1.000
_cell.angle_alpha   90.00
_cell.angle_beta   90.00
_cell.angle_gamma   90.00
#
_symmetry.space_group_name_H-M   'P 1'
#
loop_
_entity.id
_entity.type
_entity.pdbx_description
1 polymer ?
#
loop_
_entity_poly.entity_id
_entity_poly.type
_entity_poly.pdbx_seq_one_letter_code
_entity_poly.pdbx_strand_id
1 'polypeptide(L)'
;MHRILAWICAAGVALLAAGCGESGPVTVHLFAFDRATGTYGERDVRLDDLDDLTQMRGASVEFVGGATLVTDLLEASADPTGDQILRAEGGGPVSCSFTERDGVFHADDYESLDMASSYFALWQARELFVDLGVDPAQLGTIRAYYHPRIEFLTRLVPTFWNLTDNAAYAPSFDGFLIVPHVAIAGTPFSTNLGIMTHEYGHRVFNRLVDHGSTVPVSVKKGWSEIAQRQIRAVDEGLADVFGHLITGQSDFIRPSLGDDDFGIDRDMSVRRVMSEAAVTDLLTPPADGSLEVYDAHLLGAVVAAALWRLGEDLGDHRRVALAVLDAERDLGDAIAQTPKYDFSTLELLGRIASKFDGEDRTTACAIFRDRFAALIAADTTHSMGACP
;
A
#
# COMPACT_ATOMS: atom_id res chain seq x y z
N MET A 1 -32.56 74.16 25.11
CA MET A 1 -32.84 73.54 23.80
C MET A 1 -31.59 73.69 22.93
N HIS A 2 -30.53 72.93 23.20
CA HIS A 2 -30.17 71.69 22.50
C HIS A 2 -30.05 71.83 20.97
N ARG A 3 -28.80 71.83 20.48
CA ARG A 3 -28.33 70.92 19.44
C ARG A 3 -26.79 70.91 19.39
N ILE A 4 -26.26 69.76 19.80
CA ILE A 4 -24.87 69.31 19.69
C ILE A 4 -24.74 68.66 18.30
N LEU A 5 -23.77 69.09 17.49
CA LEU A 5 -23.38 68.39 16.27
C LEU A 5 -22.30 67.36 16.64
N ALA A 6 -22.62 66.08 16.47
CA ALA A 6 -21.72 64.97 16.70
C ALA A 6 -20.83 64.72 15.48
N TRP A 7 -19.53 64.59 15.73
CA TRP A 7 -18.54 64.06 14.80
C TRP A 7 -18.73 62.54 14.68
N ILE A 8 -18.86 62.03 13.47
CA ILE A 8 -18.82 60.59 13.19
C ILE A 8 -17.39 60.24 12.79
N CYS A 9 -16.68 59.53 13.66
CA CYS A 9 -15.42 58.86 13.35
C CYS A 9 -15.70 57.71 12.37
N ALA A 10 -15.13 57.78 11.18
CA ALA A 10 -15.03 56.66 10.26
C ALA A 10 -13.94 55.70 10.78
N ALA A 11 -14.34 54.66 11.49
CA ALA A 11 -13.46 53.54 11.80
C ALA A 11 -13.34 52.65 10.56
N GLY A 12 -12.15 52.62 9.96
CA GLY A 12 -11.79 51.68 8.92
C GLY A 12 -11.77 50.27 9.47
N VAL A 13 -12.73 49.45 9.08
CA VAL A 13 -12.69 48.00 9.24
C VAL A 13 -11.69 47.48 8.22
N ALA A 14 -10.46 47.22 8.67
CA ALA A 14 -9.53 46.37 7.94
C ALA A 14 -10.15 44.96 7.91
N LEU A 15 -10.66 44.56 6.75
CA LEU A 15 -10.94 43.15 6.48
C LEU A 15 -9.62 42.39 6.62
N LEU A 16 -9.46 41.71 7.74
CA LEU A 16 -8.60 40.54 7.83
C LEU A 16 -9.20 39.54 6.83
N ALA A 17 -8.61 39.47 5.64
CA ALA A 17 -8.78 38.32 4.77
C ALA A 17 -8.23 37.12 5.55
N ALA A 18 -9.11 36.46 6.29
CA ALA A 18 -8.88 35.10 6.70
C ALA A 18 -8.63 34.34 5.41
N GLY A 19 -7.37 33.94 5.20
CA GLY A 19 -6.95 33.17 4.04
C GLY A 19 -7.73 31.87 4.03
N CYS A 20 -8.83 31.84 3.28
CA CYS A 20 -9.37 30.59 2.79
C CYS A 20 -8.25 29.97 1.97
N GLY A 21 -7.77 28.79 2.38
CA GLY A 21 -6.80 28.04 1.58
C GLY A 21 -7.25 28.02 0.12
N GLU A 22 -6.31 28.27 -0.79
CA GLU A 22 -6.63 28.18 -2.22
C GLU A 22 -7.18 26.79 -2.49
N SER A 23 -8.45 26.75 -2.92
CA SER A 23 -9.15 25.52 -3.22
C SER A 23 -9.12 25.30 -4.72
N GLY A 24 -8.79 24.06 -5.11
CA GLY A 24 -8.71 23.63 -6.50
C GLY A 24 -7.28 23.36 -6.95
N PRO A 25 -7.11 23.01 -8.24
CA PRO A 25 -5.84 22.52 -8.75
C PRO A 25 -4.70 23.51 -8.57
N VAL A 26 -3.59 23.04 -7.98
CA VAL A 26 -2.37 23.82 -7.75
C VAL A 26 -1.17 23.17 -8.43
N THR A 27 -0.16 23.96 -8.78
CA THR A 27 1.13 23.44 -9.23
C THR A 27 2.11 23.51 -8.06
N VAL A 28 2.71 22.38 -7.70
CA VAL A 28 3.63 22.25 -6.57
C VAL A 28 4.96 21.71 -7.08
N HIS A 29 6.05 22.30 -6.60
CA HIS A 29 7.39 21.78 -6.80
C HIS A 29 7.66 20.68 -5.77
N LEU A 30 7.88 19.45 -6.24
CA LEU A 30 7.97 18.26 -5.39
C LEU A 30 9.08 17.30 -5.85
N PHE A 31 9.41 16.31 -5.01
CA PHE A 31 10.32 15.23 -5.36
C PHE A 31 9.51 14.00 -5.81
N ALA A 32 9.66 13.58 -7.07
CA ALA A 32 8.87 12.47 -7.61
C ALA A 32 9.59 11.65 -8.66
N PHE A 33 9.05 10.45 -8.91
CA PHE A 33 9.47 9.58 -9.99
C PHE A 33 9.06 10.15 -11.35
N ASP A 34 10.01 10.28 -12.26
CA ASP A 34 9.74 10.56 -13.67
C ASP A 34 9.72 9.27 -14.48
N ARG A 35 8.54 8.88 -14.95
CA ARG A 35 8.36 7.67 -15.78
C ARG A 35 9.09 7.75 -17.13
N ALA A 36 9.38 8.96 -17.63
CA ALA A 36 10.07 9.10 -18.90
C ALA A 36 11.57 8.77 -18.79
N THR A 37 12.19 9.10 -17.66
CA THR A 37 13.61 8.86 -17.41
C THR A 37 13.87 7.64 -16.52
N GLY A 38 12.86 7.17 -15.78
CA GLY A 38 12.99 6.11 -14.80
C GLY A 38 13.75 6.53 -13.55
N THR A 39 13.73 7.82 -13.19
CA THR A 39 14.54 8.36 -12.08
C THR A 39 13.71 9.26 -11.17
N TYR A 40 14.10 9.35 -9.90
CA TYR A 40 13.54 10.33 -8.97
C TYR A 40 14.25 11.69 -9.11
N GLY A 41 13.51 12.78 -8.95
CA GLY A 41 14.05 14.13 -8.95
C GLY A 41 13.01 15.19 -8.64
N GLU A 42 13.49 16.42 -8.46
CA GLU A 42 12.65 17.60 -8.28
C GLU A 42 11.93 17.97 -9.58
N ARG A 43 10.62 18.26 -9.50
CA ARG A 43 9.80 18.65 -10.65
C ARG A 43 8.53 19.38 -10.23
N ASP A 44 8.03 20.21 -11.12
CA ASP A 44 6.74 20.88 -10.96
C ASP A 44 5.62 19.94 -11.40
N VAL A 45 4.63 19.77 -10.54
CA VAL A 45 3.51 18.85 -10.76
C VAL A 45 2.21 19.56 -10.44
N ARG A 46 1.21 19.37 -11.30
CA ARG A 46 -0.14 19.82 -11.06
C ARG A 46 -0.88 18.76 -10.24
N LEU A 47 -1.41 19.16 -9.09
CA LEU A 47 -2.25 18.34 -8.22
C LEU A 47 -3.70 18.75 -8.44
N ASP A 48 -4.44 17.95 -9.21
CA ASP A 48 -5.81 18.28 -9.64
C ASP A 48 -6.88 17.94 -8.60
N ASP A 49 -6.58 17.06 -7.65
CA ASP A 49 -7.51 16.55 -6.63
C ASP A 49 -7.26 17.12 -5.23
N LEU A 50 -6.30 18.04 -5.09
CA LEU A 50 -5.95 18.71 -3.85
C LEU A 50 -6.91 19.87 -3.57
N ASP A 51 -7.54 19.85 -2.41
CA ASP A 51 -8.48 20.88 -1.96
C ASP A 51 -7.83 21.93 -1.06
N ASP A 52 -6.80 21.54 -0.30
CA ASP A 52 -6.14 22.38 0.69
C ASP A 52 -4.66 22.01 0.81
N LEU A 53 -3.80 22.82 0.18
CA LEU A 53 -2.34 22.65 0.21
C LEU A 53 -1.76 22.81 1.62
N THR A 54 -2.34 23.66 2.46
CA THR A 54 -1.81 23.91 3.82
C THR A 54 -2.08 22.76 4.78
N GLN A 55 -3.06 21.91 4.47
CA GLN A 55 -3.42 20.73 5.25
C GLN A 55 -3.17 19.41 4.51
N MET A 56 -2.61 19.46 3.30
CA MET A 56 -2.43 18.32 2.40
C MET A 56 -3.68 17.43 2.33
N ARG A 57 -4.83 18.07 2.13
CA ARG A 57 -6.15 17.43 2.04
C ARG A 57 -6.68 17.54 0.62
N GLY A 58 -7.19 16.44 0.08
CA GLY A 58 -7.99 16.45 -1.13
C GLY A 58 -8.83 15.19 -1.28
N ALA A 59 -9.32 14.94 -2.49
CA ALA A 59 -10.26 13.86 -2.74
C ALA A 59 -9.64 12.45 -2.58
N SER A 60 -8.35 12.28 -2.89
CA SER A 60 -7.68 10.98 -2.77
C SER A 60 -7.09 10.73 -1.39
N VAL A 61 -6.50 11.75 -0.77
CA VAL A 61 -5.73 11.62 0.48
C VAL A 61 -6.05 12.76 1.44
N GLU A 62 -6.14 12.43 2.73
CA GLU A 62 -6.18 13.39 3.83
C GLU A 62 -5.03 13.10 4.81
N PHE A 63 -4.10 14.04 4.96
CA PHE A 63 -3.00 13.90 5.91
C PHE A 63 -3.44 14.20 7.35
N VAL A 64 -3.01 13.36 8.28
CA VAL A 64 -3.31 13.45 9.72
C VAL A 64 -1.99 13.49 10.49
N GLY A 65 -1.75 14.60 11.19
CA GLY A 65 -0.59 14.78 12.05
C GLY A 65 -0.91 14.53 13.53
N GLY A 66 0.09 14.12 14.30
CA GLY A 66 0.01 14.05 15.77
C GLY A 66 -0.88 12.94 16.33
N ALA A 67 -1.24 11.95 15.51
CA ALA A 67 -1.94 10.76 15.96
C ALA A 67 -1.02 9.84 16.78
N THR A 68 -1.62 9.00 17.62
CA THR A 68 -0.94 7.93 18.34
C THR A 68 -1.49 6.58 17.88
N LEU A 69 -0.61 5.67 17.47
CA LEU A 69 -0.93 4.27 17.26
C LEU A 69 -0.94 3.55 18.60
N VAL A 70 -2.10 3.02 18.95
CA VAL A 70 -2.35 2.26 20.18
C VAL A 70 -2.71 0.84 19.77
N THR A 71 -2.15 -0.13 20.47
CA THR A 71 -2.55 -1.53 20.37
C THR A 71 -2.88 -2.07 21.76
N ASP A 72 -3.99 -2.77 21.87
CA ASP A 72 -4.33 -3.49 23.08
C ASP A 72 -4.02 -4.97 22.87
N LEU A 73 -2.77 -5.37 23.16
CA LEU A 73 -2.35 -6.77 23.03
C LEU A 73 -3.11 -7.71 23.96
N LEU A 74 -3.55 -7.21 25.12
CA LEU A 74 -4.28 -8.03 26.09
C LEU A 74 -5.67 -8.34 25.54
N GLU A 75 -6.35 -7.33 24.98
CA GLU A 75 -7.62 -7.52 24.26
C GLU A 75 -7.42 -8.37 22.99
N ALA A 76 -6.37 -8.14 22.20
CA ALA A 76 -6.07 -8.91 20.99
C ALA A 76 -5.82 -10.40 21.28
N SER A 77 -5.21 -10.71 22.41
CA SER A 77 -5.00 -12.09 22.85
C SER A 77 -6.28 -12.77 23.36
N ALA A 78 -7.23 -11.97 23.88
CA ALA A 78 -8.51 -12.47 24.40
C ALA A 78 -9.57 -12.61 23.31
N ASP A 79 -9.54 -11.73 22.31
CA ASP A 79 -10.42 -11.74 21.14
C ASP A 79 -9.65 -11.29 19.88
N PRO A 80 -9.01 -12.23 19.15
CA PRO A 80 -8.28 -11.91 17.92
C PRO A 80 -9.22 -11.49 16.77
N THR A 81 -10.54 -11.58 16.96
CA THR A 81 -11.54 -11.09 16.01
C THR A 81 -12.05 -9.69 16.35
N GLY A 82 -11.63 -9.13 17.49
CA GLY A 82 -11.99 -7.80 17.92
C GLY A 82 -11.51 -6.74 16.92
N ASP A 83 -12.40 -5.83 16.53
CA ASP A 83 -12.15 -4.83 15.48
C ASP A 83 -11.11 -3.75 15.86
N GLN A 84 -10.33 -3.89 16.95
CA GLN A 84 -9.49 -2.82 17.52
C GLN A 84 -8.08 -3.23 17.97
N ILE A 85 -7.48 -4.27 17.39
CA ILE A 85 -6.11 -4.70 17.77
C ILE A 85 -5.08 -3.57 17.59
N LEU A 86 -5.19 -2.80 16.51
CA LEU A 86 -4.38 -1.61 16.26
C LEU A 86 -5.31 -0.46 15.83
N ARG A 87 -5.20 0.69 16.48
CA ARG A 87 -6.01 1.87 16.21
C ARG A 87 -5.16 3.14 16.24
N ALA A 88 -5.56 4.11 15.44
CA ALA A 88 -5.00 5.46 15.50
C ALA A 88 -5.91 6.36 16.33
N GLU A 89 -5.41 6.84 17.46
CA GLU A 89 -6.12 7.75 18.36
C GLU A 89 -5.63 9.20 18.21
N GLY A 90 -6.55 10.15 18.39
CA GLY A 90 -6.24 11.57 18.30
C GLY A 90 -5.83 12.02 16.89
N GLY A 91 -4.90 12.97 16.85
CA GLY A 91 -4.45 13.63 15.62
C GLY A 91 -5.41 14.70 15.10
N GLY A 92 -4.94 15.43 14.09
CA GLY A 92 -5.70 16.46 13.40
C GLY A 92 -5.07 16.79 12.04
N PRO A 93 -5.61 17.78 11.31
CA PRO A 93 -5.02 18.23 10.06
C PRO A 93 -3.54 18.59 10.27
N VAL A 94 -2.69 18.21 9.32
CA VAL A 94 -1.30 18.68 9.28
C VAL A 94 -1.26 20.18 8.98
N SER A 95 -0.09 20.78 9.19
CA SER A 95 0.18 22.17 8.83
C SER A 95 1.42 22.19 7.96
N CYS A 96 1.26 22.62 6.72
CA CYS A 96 2.33 22.73 5.73
C CYS A 96 2.58 24.19 5.38
N SER A 97 3.82 24.52 5.03
CA SER A 97 4.25 25.87 4.64
C SER A 97 4.77 25.86 3.22
N PHE A 98 4.22 26.76 2.39
CA PHE A 98 4.62 26.91 0.99
C PHE A 98 4.73 28.40 0.63
N THR A 99 5.72 28.71 -0.22
CA THR A 99 5.86 30.01 -0.88
C THR A 99 5.56 29.87 -2.38
N GLU A 100 4.61 30.66 -2.88
CA GLU A 100 4.35 30.74 -4.32
C GLU A 100 5.45 31.54 -5.05
N ARG A 101 5.95 31.00 -6.17
CA ARG A 101 6.89 31.64 -7.09
C ARG A 101 6.45 31.35 -8.53
N ASP A 102 6.15 32.38 -9.29
CA ASP A 102 5.76 32.26 -10.71
C ASP A 102 4.61 31.25 -10.97
N GLY A 103 3.64 31.17 -10.03
CA GLY A 103 2.51 30.24 -10.12
C GLY A 103 2.80 28.80 -9.67
N VAL A 104 3.97 28.55 -9.07
CA VAL A 104 4.37 27.26 -8.50
C VAL A 104 4.59 27.41 -6.99
N PHE A 105 3.99 26.52 -6.20
CA PHE A 105 4.21 26.46 -4.76
C PHE A 105 5.45 25.64 -4.44
N HIS A 106 6.38 26.22 -3.68
CA HIS A 106 7.56 25.55 -3.16
C HIS A 106 7.41 25.37 -1.66
N ALA A 107 7.65 24.14 -1.16
CA ALA A 107 7.68 23.87 0.26
C ALA A 107 8.76 24.71 0.96
N ASP A 108 8.43 25.30 2.12
CA ASP A 108 9.37 26.09 2.91
C ASP A 108 10.22 25.22 3.86
N ASP A 109 9.81 23.97 4.08
CA ASP A 109 10.47 22.98 4.93
C ASP A 109 10.41 21.56 4.32
N TYR A 110 11.18 20.64 4.91
CA TYR A 110 11.30 19.27 4.42
C TYR A 110 10.00 18.49 4.61
N GLU A 111 9.33 18.65 5.73
CA GLU A 111 8.09 17.94 6.05
C GLU A 111 6.96 18.30 5.08
N SER A 112 6.84 19.57 4.68
CA SER A 112 5.89 20.03 3.66
C SER A 112 6.22 19.44 2.29
N LEU A 113 7.51 19.35 1.94
CA LEU A 113 7.97 18.72 0.70
C LEU A 113 7.67 17.22 0.68
N ASP A 114 7.96 16.51 1.78
CA ASP A 114 7.75 15.07 1.94
C ASP A 114 6.26 14.74 1.90
N MET A 115 5.40 15.49 2.62
CA MET A 115 3.95 15.31 2.56
C MET A 115 3.38 15.60 1.17
N ALA A 116 3.84 16.65 0.48
CA ALA A 116 3.41 16.93 -0.90
C ALA A 116 3.83 15.83 -1.89
N SER A 117 5.05 15.33 -1.76
CA SER A 117 5.60 14.25 -2.58
C SER A 117 4.88 12.92 -2.31
N SER A 118 4.60 12.62 -1.05
CA SER A 118 3.85 11.44 -0.61
C SER A 118 2.38 11.48 -1.05
N TYR A 119 1.75 12.66 -0.97
CA TYR A 119 0.40 12.87 -1.49
C TYR A 119 0.34 12.56 -2.98
N PHE A 120 1.28 13.11 -3.77
CA PHE A 120 1.35 12.85 -5.19
C PHE A 120 1.52 11.36 -5.50
N ALA A 121 2.38 10.65 -4.75
CA ALA A 121 2.59 9.21 -4.93
C ALA A 121 1.31 8.39 -4.64
N LEU A 122 0.59 8.69 -3.56
CA LEU A 122 -0.68 8.03 -3.21
C LEU A 122 -1.80 8.35 -4.21
N TRP A 123 -1.88 9.60 -4.68
CA TRP A 123 -2.83 9.99 -5.72
C TRP A 123 -2.56 9.21 -7.01
N GLN A 124 -1.30 9.15 -7.46
CA GLN A 124 -0.91 8.39 -8.64
C GLN A 124 -1.18 6.88 -8.50
N ALA A 125 -0.96 6.32 -7.30
CA ALA A 125 -1.31 4.92 -7.00
C ALA A 125 -2.82 4.70 -7.12
N ARG A 126 -3.65 5.59 -6.55
CA ARG A 126 -5.11 5.54 -6.70
C ARG A 126 -5.53 5.61 -8.16
N GLU A 127 -4.98 6.56 -8.93
CA GLU A 127 -5.32 6.74 -10.35
C GLU A 127 -4.95 5.51 -11.19
N LEU A 128 -3.86 4.81 -10.87
CA LEU A 128 -3.53 3.53 -11.50
C LEU A 128 -4.68 2.52 -11.31
N PHE A 129 -5.15 2.32 -10.08
CA PHE A 129 -6.21 1.34 -9.81
C PHE A 129 -7.55 1.74 -10.41
N VAL A 130 -7.87 3.04 -10.44
CA VAL A 130 -9.04 3.56 -11.16
C VAL A 130 -8.94 3.28 -12.65
N ASP A 131 -7.79 3.52 -13.27
CA ASP A 131 -7.53 3.23 -14.68
C ASP A 131 -7.58 1.72 -14.99
N LEU A 132 -7.23 0.87 -14.02
CA LEU A 132 -7.40 -0.58 -14.09
C LEU A 132 -8.84 -1.05 -13.79
N GLY A 133 -9.79 -0.13 -13.57
CA GLY A 133 -11.22 -0.42 -13.43
C GLY A 133 -11.69 -0.73 -12.02
N VAL A 134 -10.91 -0.39 -10.98
CA VAL A 134 -11.41 -0.38 -9.60
C VAL A 134 -12.33 0.82 -9.40
N ASP A 135 -13.50 0.61 -8.79
CA ASP A 135 -14.49 1.67 -8.58
C ASP A 135 -13.90 2.77 -7.65
N PRO A 136 -13.80 4.04 -8.10
CA PRO A 136 -13.33 5.15 -7.28
C PRO A 136 -14.07 5.29 -5.94
N ALA A 137 -15.35 4.90 -5.87
CA ALA A 137 -16.14 4.95 -4.64
C ALA A 137 -15.70 3.91 -3.61
N GLN A 138 -15.18 2.76 -4.05
CA GLN A 138 -14.62 1.73 -3.16
C GLN A 138 -13.27 2.18 -2.57
N LEU A 139 -12.51 2.97 -3.31
CA LEU A 139 -11.24 3.51 -2.86
C LEU A 139 -11.42 4.72 -1.93
N GLY A 140 -12.37 5.62 -2.25
CA GLY A 140 -12.63 6.81 -1.43
C GLY A 140 -11.37 7.65 -1.14
N THR A 141 -11.44 8.46 -0.09
CA THR A 141 -10.30 9.21 0.46
C THR A 141 -9.62 8.35 1.52
N ILE A 142 -8.29 8.21 1.44
CA ILE A 142 -7.49 7.54 2.48
C ILE A 142 -6.95 8.54 3.50
N ARG A 143 -6.89 8.14 4.77
CA ARG A 143 -6.17 8.91 5.80
C ARG A 143 -4.71 8.50 5.83
N ALA A 144 -3.80 9.44 5.57
CA ALA A 144 -2.37 9.23 5.69
C ALA A 144 -1.85 9.83 7.01
N TYR A 145 -1.48 8.97 7.95
CA TYR A 145 -0.98 9.37 9.26
C TYR A 145 0.51 9.69 9.15
N TYR A 146 0.84 10.97 9.28
CA TYR A 146 2.21 11.47 9.15
C TYR A 146 2.91 11.49 10.50
N HIS A 147 3.99 10.72 10.60
CA HIS A 147 4.81 10.54 11.80
C HIS A 147 3.99 10.27 13.06
N PRO A 148 3.09 9.26 13.06
CA PRO A 148 2.30 8.97 14.23
C PRO A 148 3.20 8.47 15.37
N ARG A 149 2.84 8.79 16.60
CA ARG A 149 3.51 8.27 17.78
C ARG A 149 3.14 6.81 17.95
N ILE A 150 4.10 5.94 18.22
CA ILE A 150 3.84 4.51 18.40
C ILE A 150 3.95 4.19 19.88
N GLU A 151 2.81 4.07 20.57
CA GLU A 151 2.75 3.72 21.99
C GLU A 151 2.72 2.19 22.15
N PHE A 152 3.85 1.55 21.86
CA PHE A 152 3.98 0.09 21.98
C PHE A 152 5.25 -0.40 22.69
N LEU A 153 6.28 0.44 22.80
CA LEU A 153 7.63 -0.02 23.11
C LEU A 153 8.08 0.24 24.54
N THR A 154 7.69 -0.61 25.49
CA THR A 154 8.54 -0.82 26.68
C THR A 154 8.79 -2.27 27.08
N ARG A 155 8.17 -3.30 26.47
CA ARG A 155 8.35 -4.66 27.03
C ARG A 155 8.71 -5.85 26.13
N LEU A 156 8.46 -5.94 24.82
CA LEU A 156 8.54 -7.28 24.20
C LEU A 156 9.04 -7.49 22.75
N VAL A 157 9.35 -6.50 21.89
CA VAL A 157 9.76 -6.85 20.51
C VAL A 157 10.95 -6.05 19.95
N PRO A 158 11.98 -6.72 19.34
CA PRO A 158 13.10 -6.07 18.65
C PRO A 158 12.76 -5.45 17.28
N THR A 159 11.51 -5.48 16.81
CA THR A 159 11.06 -5.01 15.49
C THR A 159 10.89 -3.49 15.37
N PHE A 160 11.50 -2.70 16.26
CA PHE A 160 11.51 -1.23 16.16
C PHE A 160 12.10 -0.76 14.81
N TRP A 161 13.06 -1.52 14.26
CA TRP A 161 13.66 -1.27 12.95
C TRP A 161 12.70 -1.43 11.77
N ASN A 162 11.58 -2.14 11.92
CA ASN A 162 10.58 -2.33 10.85
C ASN A 162 9.52 -1.21 10.80
N LEU A 163 9.57 -0.26 11.75
CA LEU A 163 8.64 0.87 11.86
C LEU A 163 9.31 2.23 11.66
N THR A 164 10.63 2.27 11.47
CA THR A 164 11.36 3.43 10.95
C THR A 164 11.72 3.15 9.50
N ASP A 165 11.79 4.17 8.66
CA ASP A 165 12.08 4.01 7.22
C ASP A 165 11.06 3.14 6.47
N ASN A 166 9.78 3.23 6.83
CA ASN A 166 8.73 2.43 6.22
C ASN A 166 7.57 3.29 5.67
N ALA A 167 6.76 2.69 4.82
CA ALA A 167 5.42 3.13 4.48
C ALA A 167 4.53 1.88 4.63
N ALA A 168 3.34 2.02 5.23
CA ALA A 168 2.51 0.83 5.47
C ALA A 168 1.03 1.14 5.34
N TYR A 169 0.28 0.26 4.67
CA TYR A 169 -1.18 0.24 4.82
C TYR A 169 -1.61 -0.56 6.06
N ALA A 170 -2.48 0.04 6.87
CA ALA A 170 -3.04 -0.55 8.07
C ALA A 170 -4.55 -0.81 7.88
N PRO A 171 -4.97 -2.05 7.58
CA PRO A 171 -6.39 -2.36 7.36
C PRO A 171 -7.26 -2.12 8.60
N SER A 172 -6.69 -2.23 9.81
CA SER A 172 -7.44 -2.12 11.07
C SER A 172 -8.12 -0.77 11.31
N PHE A 173 -7.70 0.28 10.62
CA PHE A 173 -8.36 1.58 10.62
C PHE A 173 -8.42 2.24 9.23
N ASP A 174 -8.25 1.45 8.16
CA ASP A 174 -8.14 1.89 6.77
C ASP A 174 -7.24 3.14 6.61
N GLY A 175 -6.02 3.05 7.14
CA GLY A 175 -5.08 4.17 7.16
C GLY A 175 -3.76 3.83 6.52
N PHE A 176 -3.12 4.84 5.96
CA PHE A 176 -1.74 4.77 5.50
C PHE A 176 -0.82 5.35 6.57
N LEU A 177 0.31 4.69 6.82
CA LEU A 177 1.31 5.12 7.78
C LEU A 177 2.52 5.65 7.03
N ILE A 178 2.86 6.92 7.28
CA ILE A 178 4.11 7.52 6.83
C ILE A 178 4.96 7.70 8.08
N VAL A 179 5.92 6.80 8.29
CA VAL A 179 6.76 6.81 9.48
C VAL A 179 8.08 7.56 9.22
N PRO A 180 8.73 8.09 10.26
CA PRO A 180 9.96 8.85 10.08
C PRO A 180 11.07 8.03 9.40
N HIS A 181 11.75 8.70 8.49
CA HIS A 181 12.96 8.25 7.83
C HIS A 181 14.19 8.50 8.73
N VAL A 182 14.96 7.46 9.05
CA VAL A 182 16.07 7.49 10.01
C VAL A 182 17.37 6.94 9.44
N ALA A 183 17.34 5.81 8.72
CA ALA A 183 18.53 5.05 8.34
C ALA A 183 18.75 4.91 6.83
N ILE A 184 17.73 5.06 6.01
CA ILE A 184 17.85 4.84 4.56
C ILE A 184 18.59 6.04 3.90
N ALA A 185 19.51 5.77 2.96
CA ALA A 185 20.29 6.83 2.31
C ALA A 185 19.71 7.30 0.95
N GLY A 186 18.80 6.53 0.35
CA GLY A 186 18.20 6.82 -0.95
C GLY A 186 16.88 7.59 -0.87
N THR A 187 16.02 7.40 -1.88
CA THR A 187 14.67 7.97 -1.91
C THR A 187 13.86 7.54 -0.68
N PRO A 188 13.29 8.46 0.11
CA PRO A 188 12.40 8.10 1.22
C PRO A 188 11.25 7.21 0.75
N PHE A 189 10.92 6.15 1.50
CA PHE A 189 9.85 5.20 1.13
C PHE A 189 8.51 5.91 0.91
N SER A 190 8.23 6.94 1.70
CA SER A 190 7.05 7.83 1.60
C SER A 190 6.90 8.50 0.23
N THR A 191 8.01 8.70 -0.48
CA THR A 191 8.05 9.35 -1.81
C THR A 191 8.35 8.38 -2.95
N ASN A 192 8.72 7.13 -2.64
CA ASN A 192 8.97 6.11 -3.64
C ASN A 192 7.64 5.64 -4.25
N LEU A 193 7.33 6.11 -5.46
CA LEU A 193 6.09 5.76 -6.18
C LEU A 193 5.80 4.25 -6.23
N GLY A 194 6.80 3.40 -6.44
CA GLY A 194 6.62 1.95 -6.48
C GLY A 194 6.22 1.38 -5.12
N ILE A 195 6.91 1.78 -4.05
CA ILE A 195 6.59 1.38 -2.67
C ILE A 195 5.21 1.90 -2.26
N MET A 196 4.91 3.17 -2.52
CA MET A 196 3.59 3.74 -2.19
C MET A 196 2.46 3.04 -2.94
N THR A 197 2.72 2.58 -4.17
CA THR A 197 1.73 1.81 -4.96
C THR A 197 1.61 0.37 -4.47
N HIS A 198 2.71 -0.25 -4.02
CA HIS A 198 2.69 -1.56 -3.36
C HIS A 198 1.80 -1.50 -2.11
N GLU A 199 2.04 -0.56 -1.20
CA GLU A 199 1.21 -0.39 -0.01
C GLU A 199 -0.25 -0.04 -0.33
N TYR A 200 -0.49 0.76 -1.36
CA TYR A 200 -1.86 1.02 -1.84
C TYR A 200 -2.50 -0.25 -2.43
N GLY A 201 -1.70 -1.16 -2.99
CA GLY A 201 -2.11 -2.48 -3.44
C GLY A 201 -2.75 -3.31 -2.32
N HIS A 202 -2.16 -3.32 -1.12
CA HIS A 202 -2.77 -3.95 0.06
C HIS A 202 -4.14 -3.38 0.41
N ARG A 203 -4.33 -2.06 0.22
CA ARG A 203 -5.64 -1.45 0.39
C ARG A 203 -6.63 -1.95 -0.65
N VAL A 204 -6.23 -2.03 -1.92
CA VAL A 204 -7.09 -2.58 -2.98
C VAL A 204 -7.44 -4.03 -2.69
N PHE A 205 -6.46 -4.85 -2.30
CA PHE A 205 -6.68 -6.23 -1.88
C PHE A 205 -7.70 -6.29 -0.73
N ASN A 206 -7.55 -5.46 0.31
CA ASN A 206 -8.52 -5.38 1.40
C ASN A 206 -9.93 -5.01 0.91
N ARG A 207 -10.07 -4.10 -0.07
CA ARG A 207 -11.37 -3.74 -0.64
C ARG A 207 -11.99 -4.87 -1.47
N LEU A 208 -11.20 -5.61 -2.24
CA LEU A 208 -11.69 -6.63 -3.17
C LEU A 208 -11.86 -8.01 -2.50
N VAL A 209 -10.97 -8.38 -1.59
CA VAL A 209 -10.91 -9.71 -0.97
C VAL A 209 -11.53 -9.71 0.42
N ASP A 210 -11.18 -8.73 1.27
CA ASP A 210 -11.71 -8.60 2.64
C ASP A 210 -13.00 -7.77 2.71
N HIS A 211 -13.47 -7.22 1.58
CA HIS A 211 -14.63 -6.34 1.48
C HIS A 211 -14.56 -5.12 2.42
N GLY A 212 -13.36 -4.57 2.63
CA GLY A 212 -13.12 -3.42 3.50
C GLY A 212 -13.15 -3.73 5.00
N SER A 213 -13.01 -5.00 5.38
CA SER A 213 -13.00 -5.41 6.78
C SER A 213 -11.72 -4.94 7.49
N THR A 214 -11.87 -4.41 8.71
CA THR A 214 -10.74 -3.97 9.55
C THR A 214 -9.94 -5.13 10.17
N VAL A 215 -10.56 -6.31 10.29
CA VAL A 215 -9.84 -7.56 10.60
C VAL A 215 -9.85 -8.43 9.35
N PRO A 216 -8.70 -8.96 8.90
CA PRO A 216 -8.64 -9.80 7.71
C PRO A 216 -9.66 -10.94 7.76
N VAL A 217 -10.28 -11.24 6.63
CA VAL A 217 -11.34 -12.27 6.55
C VAL A 217 -10.82 -13.64 6.95
N SER A 218 -9.53 -13.90 6.72
CA SER A 218 -8.84 -15.13 7.10
C SER A 218 -8.82 -15.35 8.61
N VAL A 219 -8.66 -14.28 9.39
CA VAL A 219 -8.75 -14.30 10.85
C VAL A 219 -10.21 -14.42 11.29
N LYS A 220 -11.12 -13.58 10.76
CA LYS A 220 -12.56 -13.59 11.12
C LYS A 220 -13.22 -14.96 10.88
N LYS A 221 -12.82 -15.66 9.81
CA LYS A 221 -13.37 -16.97 9.45
C LYS A 221 -12.60 -18.14 10.07
N GLY A 222 -11.57 -17.88 10.88
CA GLY A 222 -10.78 -18.92 11.55
C GLY A 222 -10.10 -19.88 10.57
N TRP A 223 -9.48 -19.33 9.53
CA TRP A 223 -8.71 -20.13 8.56
C TRP A 223 -7.54 -20.82 9.23
N SER A 224 -7.05 -21.89 8.60
CA SER A 224 -5.81 -22.53 9.02
C SER A 224 -4.65 -21.53 9.02
N GLU A 225 -3.67 -21.73 9.90
CA GLU A 225 -2.49 -20.86 9.94
C GLU A 225 -1.73 -20.87 8.60
N ILE A 226 -1.71 -22.03 7.93
CA ILE A 226 -1.13 -22.19 6.59
C ILE A 226 -1.83 -21.28 5.59
N ALA A 227 -3.17 -21.29 5.54
CA ALA A 227 -3.93 -20.40 4.65
C ALA A 227 -3.71 -18.92 4.98
N GLN A 228 -3.60 -18.56 6.26
CA GLN A 228 -3.26 -17.19 6.69
C GLN A 228 -1.84 -16.76 6.27
N ARG A 229 -0.85 -17.66 6.32
CA ARG A 229 0.51 -17.41 5.82
C ARG A 229 0.51 -17.23 4.31
N GLN A 230 -0.21 -18.11 3.59
CA GLN A 230 -0.29 -18.07 2.15
C GLN A 230 -0.98 -16.81 1.63
N ILE A 231 -2.12 -16.40 2.19
CA ILE A 231 -2.85 -15.22 1.72
C ILE A 231 -2.04 -13.94 1.92
N ARG A 232 -1.35 -13.80 3.07
CA ARG A 232 -0.47 -12.66 3.35
C ARG A 232 0.70 -12.60 2.38
N ALA A 233 1.40 -13.72 2.16
CA ALA A 233 2.51 -13.76 1.21
C ALA A 233 2.08 -13.49 -0.22
N VAL A 234 0.91 -13.98 -0.61
CA VAL A 234 0.36 -13.69 -1.93
C VAL A 234 0.09 -12.18 -2.06
N ASP A 235 -0.58 -11.57 -1.09
CA ASP A 235 -0.88 -10.13 -1.07
C ASP A 235 0.40 -9.28 -1.28
N GLU A 236 1.49 -9.59 -0.56
CA GLU A 236 2.83 -9.00 -0.79
C GLU A 236 3.29 -9.09 -2.26
N GLY A 237 3.19 -10.28 -2.85
CA GLY A 237 3.62 -10.51 -4.23
C GLY A 237 2.73 -9.85 -5.27
N LEU A 238 1.42 -9.73 -5.01
CA LEU A 238 0.49 -9.02 -5.91
C LEU A 238 0.73 -7.51 -5.85
N ALA A 239 0.97 -6.96 -4.65
CA ALA A 239 1.32 -5.57 -4.45
C ALA A 239 2.58 -5.15 -5.25
N ASP A 240 3.59 -6.03 -5.33
CA ASP A 240 4.79 -5.82 -6.17
C ASP A 240 4.48 -5.67 -7.66
N VAL A 241 3.51 -6.42 -8.18
CA VAL A 241 3.09 -6.31 -9.60
C VAL A 241 2.63 -4.89 -9.92
N PHE A 242 1.88 -4.26 -9.01
CA PHE A 242 1.40 -2.90 -9.20
C PHE A 242 2.50 -1.85 -9.00
N GLY A 243 3.41 -2.06 -8.04
CA GLY A 243 4.60 -1.23 -7.85
C GLY A 243 5.51 -1.19 -9.08
N HIS A 244 5.65 -2.32 -9.78
CA HIS A 244 6.31 -2.36 -11.08
C HIS A 244 5.49 -1.74 -12.19
N LEU A 245 4.20 -2.06 -12.29
CA LEU A 245 3.36 -1.57 -13.39
C LEU A 245 3.38 -0.04 -13.46
N ILE A 246 3.38 0.63 -12.30
CA ILE A 246 3.36 2.10 -12.26
C ILE A 246 4.71 2.75 -12.58
N THR A 247 5.82 2.07 -12.27
CA THR A 247 7.19 2.59 -12.41
C THR A 247 7.86 2.12 -13.71
N GLY A 248 7.43 1.00 -14.27
CA GLY A 248 8.13 0.25 -15.31
C GLY A 248 9.39 -0.46 -14.82
N GLN A 249 9.67 -0.49 -13.51
CA GLN A 249 10.90 -1.04 -12.94
C GLN A 249 10.62 -2.34 -12.20
N SER A 250 11.35 -3.42 -12.51
CA SER A 250 11.20 -4.69 -11.80
C SER A 250 11.78 -4.64 -10.38
N ASP A 251 12.70 -3.70 -10.14
CA ASP A 251 13.39 -3.45 -8.87
C ASP A 251 13.12 -2.01 -8.38
N PHE A 252 11.85 -1.65 -8.25
CA PHE A 252 11.41 -0.29 -7.91
C PHE A 252 11.80 0.14 -6.48
N ILE A 253 12.24 -0.78 -5.63
CA ILE A 253 12.63 -0.52 -4.23
C ILE A 253 14.08 -0.07 -4.15
N ARG A 254 14.94 -0.52 -5.06
CA ARG A 254 16.37 -0.22 -5.10
C ARG A 254 16.73 1.27 -4.97
N PRO A 255 16.02 2.23 -5.61
CA PRO A 255 16.29 3.65 -5.45
C PRO A 255 16.20 4.14 -4.00
N SER A 256 15.41 3.47 -3.17
CA SER A 256 15.34 3.77 -1.75
C SER A 256 16.48 3.14 -0.97
N LEU A 257 16.80 1.87 -1.21
CA LEU A 257 17.86 1.15 -0.47
C LEU A 257 19.26 1.72 -0.68
N GLY A 258 19.51 2.38 -1.81
CA GLY A 258 20.83 2.93 -2.14
C GLY A 258 21.86 1.82 -2.41
N ASP A 259 23.11 2.03 -1.96
CA ASP A 259 24.19 1.05 -2.10
C ASP A 259 24.19 -0.01 -0.99
N ASP A 260 23.37 0.18 0.05
CA ASP A 260 23.31 -0.72 1.19
C ASP A 260 22.57 -2.02 0.84
N ASP A 261 23.07 -3.13 1.39
CA ASP A 261 22.44 -4.45 1.31
C ASP A 261 21.68 -4.71 2.60
N PHE A 262 20.39 -4.33 2.61
CA PHE A 262 19.47 -4.64 3.71
C PHE A 262 18.94 -6.08 3.64
N GLY A 263 19.43 -6.92 2.73
CA GLY A 263 18.88 -8.25 2.48
C GLY A 263 17.50 -8.23 1.83
N ILE A 264 17.04 -7.06 1.36
CA ILE A 264 15.77 -6.90 0.65
C ILE A 264 16.04 -7.14 -0.84
N ASP A 265 15.76 -8.35 -1.32
CA ASP A 265 15.82 -8.70 -2.73
C ASP A 265 14.40 -8.96 -3.29
N ARG A 266 13.79 -7.91 -3.85
CA ARG A 266 12.48 -7.98 -4.51
C ARG A 266 12.54 -7.66 -6.01
N ASP A 267 13.70 -7.74 -6.67
CA ASP A 267 13.77 -7.55 -8.12
C ASP A 267 13.02 -8.67 -8.84
N MET A 268 11.83 -8.39 -9.35
CA MET A 268 10.97 -9.41 -9.97
C MET A 268 11.56 -10.00 -11.26
N SER A 269 12.59 -9.38 -11.84
CA SER A 269 13.27 -9.94 -13.01
C SER A 269 14.10 -11.19 -12.67
N VAL A 270 14.48 -11.34 -11.40
CA VAL A 270 15.22 -12.49 -10.90
C VAL A 270 14.30 -13.72 -10.86
N ARG A 271 14.76 -14.79 -11.51
CA ARG A 271 14.06 -16.08 -11.49
C ARG A 271 14.04 -16.66 -10.07
N ARG A 272 12.89 -16.61 -9.41
CA ARG A 272 12.67 -17.27 -8.10
C ARG A 272 11.82 -18.53 -8.26
N VAL A 273 12.08 -19.53 -7.41
CA VAL A 273 11.29 -20.77 -7.34
C VAL A 273 11.04 -21.11 -5.89
N MET A 274 9.87 -21.66 -5.60
CA MET A 274 9.55 -22.13 -4.26
C MET A 274 10.41 -23.35 -3.94
N SER A 275 11.36 -23.19 -3.02
CA SER A 275 12.24 -24.30 -2.61
C SER A 275 11.53 -25.24 -1.64
N GLU A 276 11.98 -26.49 -1.52
CA GLU A 276 11.43 -27.44 -0.53
C GLU A 276 11.54 -26.91 0.91
N ALA A 277 12.61 -26.18 1.22
CA ALA A 277 12.79 -25.54 2.53
C ALA A 277 11.73 -24.45 2.78
N ALA A 278 11.48 -23.59 1.79
CA ALA A 278 10.44 -22.56 1.89
C ALA A 278 9.04 -23.18 1.99
N VAL A 279 8.77 -24.27 1.27
CA VAL A 279 7.50 -25.02 1.40
C VAL A 279 7.38 -25.61 2.81
N THR A 280 8.45 -26.19 3.35
CA THR A 280 8.44 -26.76 4.69
C THR A 280 8.16 -25.69 5.74
N ASP A 281 8.81 -24.53 5.63
CA ASP A 281 8.59 -23.37 6.50
C ASP A 281 7.14 -22.84 6.42
N LEU A 282 6.59 -22.76 5.20
CA LEU A 282 5.20 -22.37 4.98
C LEU A 282 4.20 -23.35 5.61
N LEU A 283 4.41 -24.66 5.44
CA LEU A 283 3.47 -25.71 5.82
C LEU A 283 3.67 -26.22 7.26
N THR A 284 4.75 -25.84 7.93
CA THR A 284 5.08 -26.32 9.28
C THR A 284 5.15 -25.15 10.24
N PRO A 285 4.03 -24.76 10.87
CA PRO A 285 4.05 -23.80 11.96
C PRO A 285 4.98 -24.23 13.10
N PRO A 286 5.58 -23.28 13.83
CA PRO A 286 6.35 -23.57 15.04
C PRO A 286 5.52 -24.40 16.01
N ALA A 287 6.11 -25.48 16.53
CA ALA A 287 5.41 -26.42 17.40
C ALA A 287 4.97 -25.81 18.74
N ASP A 288 5.58 -24.70 19.15
CA ASP A 288 5.25 -23.97 20.37
C ASP A 288 4.10 -22.97 20.19
N GLY A 289 3.54 -22.87 18.97
CA GLY A 289 2.52 -21.89 18.63
C GLY A 289 3.01 -20.45 18.75
N SER A 290 4.33 -20.23 18.85
CA SER A 290 4.88 -18.90 18.79
C SER A 290 4.56 -18.30 17.43
N LEU A 291 4.26 -17.00 17.45
CA LEU A 291 4.20 -16.19 16.24
C LEU A 291 5.62 -15.96 15.72
N GLU A 292 6.38 -17.04 15.47
CA GLU A 292 7.56 -16.92 14.62
C GLU A 292 7.01 -16.40 13.29
N VAL A 293 7.40 -15.15 12.99
CA VAL A 293 6.82 -14.38 11.90
C VAL A 293 7.30 -15.06 10.62
N TYR A 294 6.48 -15.96 10.09
CA TYR A 294 6.66 -16.47 8.75
C TYR A 294 6.89 -15.29 7.82
N ASP A 295 8.01 -15.31 7.10
CA ASP A 295 8.39 -14.21 6.23
C ASP A 295 7.54 -14.25 4.95
N ALA A 296 6.49 -13.43 4.94
CA ALA A 296 5.55 -13.32 3.83
C ALA A 296 6.25 -12.95 2.51
N HIS A 297 7.37 -12.23 2.59
CA HIS A 297 8.10 -11.75 1.41
C HIS A 297 8.74 -12.88 0.60
N LEU A 298 9.08 -14.02 1.21
CA LEU A 298 9.72 -15.12 0.48
C LEU A 298 8.81 -15.72 -0.59
N LEU A 299 7.59 -16.10 -0.21
CA LEU A 299 6.59 -16.61 -1.15
C LEU A 299 6.06 -15.48 -2.04
N GLY A 300 5.86 -14.27 -1.49
CA GLY A 300 5.47 -13.10 -2.27
C GLY A 300 6.42 -12.80 -3.43
N ALA A 301 7.73 -12.83 -3.20
CA ALA A 301 8.74 -12.61 -4.24
C ALA A 301 8.72 -13.70 -5.33
N VAL A 302 8.35 -14.95 -5.00
CA VAL A 302 8.15 -16.01 -6.01
C VAL A 302 6.90 -15.73 -6.86
N VAL A 303 5.80 -15.30 -6.24
CA VAL A 303 4.55 -14.90 -6.93
C VAL A 303 4.82 -13.71 -7.87
N ALA A 304 5.44 -12.65 -7.35
CA ALA A 304 5.77 -11.44 -8.07
C ALA A 304 6.67 -11.74 -9.29
N ALA A 305 7.75 -12.51 -9.11
CA ALA A 305 8.64 -12.92 -10.20
C ALA A 305 7.96 -13.82 -11.25
N ALA A 306 7.01 -14.68 -10.83
CA ALA A 306 6.25 -15.51 -11.76
C ALA A 306 5.30 -14.67 -12.63
N LEU A 307 4.61 -13.70 -12.03
CA LEU A 307 3.69 -12.80 -12.73
C LEU A 307 4.45 -11.81 -13.63
N TRP A 308 5.59 -11.29 -13.18
CA TRP A 308 6.49 -10.49 -14.02
C TRP A 308 6.95 -11.29 -15.23
N ARG A 309 7.40 -12.54 -15.04
CA ARG A 309 7.81 -13.39 -16.16
C ARG A 309 6.66 -13.63 -17.14
N LEU A 310 5.44 -13.82 -16.64
CA LEU A 310 4.27 -13.95 -17.50
C LEU A 310 4.04 -12.67 -18.32
N GLY A 311 4.17 -11.49 -17.71
CA GLY A 311 4.05 -10.22 -18.41
C GLY A 311 5.10 -10.06 -19.53
N GLU A 312 6.34 -10.50 -19.30
CA GLU A 312 7.39 -10.54 -20.32
C GLU A 312 7.05 -11.51 -21.47
N ASP A 313 6.60 -12.73 -21.16
CA ASP A 313 6.28 -13.73 -22.17
C ASP A 313 5.04 -13.35 -23.01
N LEU A 314 4.12 -12.59 -22.44
CA LEU A 314 2.95 -12.03 -23.14
C LEU A 314 3.24 -10.68 -23.83
N GLY A 315 4.31 -9.98 -23.44
CA GLY A 315 4.61 -8.61 -23.86
C GLY A 315 3.62 -7.57 -23.33
N ASP A 316 2.88 -7.87 -22.25
CA ASP A 316 1.81 -7.02 -21.71
C ASP A 316 1.63 -7.21 -20.19
N HIS A 317 2.42 -6.47 -19.42
CA HIS A 317 2.31 -6.42 -17.94
C HIS A 317 0.96 -5.86 -17.47
N ARG A 318 0.32 -4.98 -18.25
CA ARG A 318 -1.00 -4.43 -17.89
C ARG A 318 -2.06 -5.52 -17.93
N ARG A 319 -2.05 -6.39 -18.95
CA ARG A 319 -2.97 -7.54 -19.04
C ARG A 319 -2.80 -8.50 -17.86
N VAL A 320 -1.59 -8.71 -17.37
CA VAL A 320 -1.34 -9.50 -16.15
C VAL A 320 -1.95 -8.84 -14.93
N ALA A 321 -1.75 -7.53 -14.74
CA ALA A 321 -2.33 -6.80 -13.62
C ALA A 321 -3.88 -6.80 -13.63
N LEU A 322 -4.50 -6.69 -14.80
CA LEU A 322 -5.95 -6.83 -14.95
C LEU A 322 -6.43 -8.24 -14.55
N ALA A 323 -5.71 -9.28 -14.97
CA ALA A 323 -6.00 -10.66 -14.57
C ALA A 323 -5.85 -10.89 -13.06
N VAL A 324 -4.89 -10.23 -12.41
CA VAL A 324 -4.73 -10.23 -10.94
C VAL A 324 -5.95 -9.63 -10.26
N LEU A 325 -6.35 -8.40 -10.64
CA LEU A 325 -7.53 -7.74 -10.03
C LEU A 325 -8.82 -8.54 -10.23
N ASP A 326 -9.01 -9.15 -11.39
CA ASP A 326 -10.17 -10.01 -11.64
C ASP A 326 -10.13 -11.30 -10.81
N ALA A 327 -8.95 -11.85 -10.54
CA ALA A 327 -8.79 -13.02 -9.69
C ALA A 327 -9.01 -12.68 -8.20
N GLU A 328 -8.60 -11.48 -7.75
CA GLU A 328 -8.88 -10.96 -6.41
C GLU A 328 -10.38 -10.78 -6.17
N ARG A 329 -11.11 -10.19 -7.13
CA ARG A 329 -12.58 -10.08 -7.05
C ARG A 329 -13.25 -11.45 -6.93
N ASP A 330 -12.87 -12.38 -7.80
CA ASP A 330 -13.39 -13.76 -7.78
C ASP A 330 -13.08 -14.47 -6.45
N LEU A 331 -11.91 -14.19 -5.86
CA LEU A 331 -11.51 -14.72 -4.57
C LEU A 331 -12.38 -14.13 -3.45
N GLY A 332 -12.53 -12.81 -3.40
CA GLY A 332 -13.40 -12.12 -2.43
C GLY A 332 -14.84 -12.63 -2.48
N ASP A 333 -15.40 -12.84 -3.67
CA ASP A 333 -16.74 -13.41 -3.86
C ASP A 333 -16.81 -14.86 -3.35
N ALA A 334 -15.81 -15.69 -3.67
CA ALA A 334 -15.76 -17.08 -3.23
C ALA A 334 -15.65 -17.19 -1.70
N ILE A 335 -14.83 -16.33 -1.08
CA ILE A 335 -14.72 -16.24 0.37
C ILE A 335 -16.06 -15.82 0.95
N ALA A 336 -16.71 -14.77 0.46
CA ALA A 336 -18.00 -14.29 0.98
C ALA A 336 -19.07 -15.38 0.96
N GLN A 337 -19.11 -16.19 -0.11
CA GLN A 337 -20.11 -17.24 -0.32
C GLN A 337 -19.82 -18.54 0.44
N THR A 338 -18.58 -18.76 0.90
CA THR A 338 -18.16 -20.03 1.52
C THR A 338 -17.99 -19.86 3.04
N PRO A 339 -18.82 -20.51 3.88
CA PRO A 339 -18.73 -20.37 5.34
C PRO A 339 -17.40 -20.83 5.93
N LYS A 340 -16.80 -21.87 5.34
CA LYS A 340 -15.47 -22.39 5.68
C LYS A 340 -14.64 -22.43 4.41
N TYR A 341 -13.99 -21.31 4.13
CA TYR A 341 -13.03 -21.20 3.05
C TYR A 341 -11.63 -21.45 3.63
N ASP A 342 -10.80 -22.22 2.94
CA ASP A 342 -9.41 -22.43 3.31
C ASP A 342 -8.61 -22.09 2.05
N PHE A 343 -7.84 -21.02 2.11
CA PHE A 343 -7.16 -20.47 0.95
C PHE A 343 -5.92 -21.28 0.58
N SER A 344 -5.68 -21.42 -0.73
CA SER A 344 -4.40 -21.88 -1.25
C SER A 344 -3.82 -20.93 -2.29
N THR A 345 -2.50 -20.68 -2.22
CA THR A 345 -1.77 -19.96 -3.28
C THR A 345 -2.01 -20.58 -4.66
N LEU A 346 -2.08 -21.91 -4.75
CA LEU A 346 -2.32 -22.62 -6.02
C LEU A 346 -3.71 -22.32 -6.57
N GLU A 347 -4.71 -22.14 -5.70
CA GLU A 347 -6.07 -21.78 -6.14
C GLU A 347 -6.07 -20.40 -6.79
N LEU A 348 -5.44 -19.40 -6.16
CA LEU A 348 -5.39 -18.06 -6.74
C LEU A 348 -4.61 -18.04 -8.07
N LEU A 349 -3.46 -18.72 -8.14
CA LEU A 349 -2.72 -18.83 -9.40
C LEU A 349 -3.57 -19.49 -10.50
N GLY A 350 -4.40 -20.47 -10.15
CA GLY A 350 -5.40 -21.05 -11.04
C GLY A 350 -6.46 -20.03 -11.50
N ARG A 351 -6.97 -19.19 -10.58
CA ARG A 351 -7.90 -18.10 -10.91
C ARG A 351 -7.27 -17.08 -11.85
N ILE A 352 -6.02 -16.68 -11.62
CA ILE A 352 -5.26 -15.78 -12.51
C ILE A 352 -5.10 -16.43 -13.90
N ALA A 353 -4.63 -17.68 -13.96
CA ALA A 353 -4.46 -18.39 -15.23
C ALA A 353 -5.78 -18.50 -16.01
N SER A 354 -6.91 -18.65 -15.32
CA SER A 354 -8.23 -18.74 -15.95
C SER A 354 -8.67 -17.47 -16.69
N LYS A 355 -8.04 -16.32 -16.42
CA LYS A 355 -8.30 -15.03 -17.10
C LYS A 355 -7.64 -14.95 -18.48
N PHE A 356 -6.75 -15.87 -18.81
CA PHE A 356 -6.13 -16.01 -20.13
C PHE A 356 -6.82 -17.12 -20.93
N ASP A 357 -6.65 -17.15 -22.24
CA ASP A 357 -7.16 -18.19 -23.14
C ASP A 357 -6.04 -18.83 -23.97
N GLY A 358 -6.38 -19.93 -24.66
CA GLY A 358 -5.48 -20.60 -25.61
C GLY A 358 -4.04 -20.81 -25.16
N GLU A 359 -3.11 -20.26 -25.94
CA GLU A 359 -1.67 -20.34 -25.72
C GLU A 359 -1.25 -19.54 -24.48
N ASP A 360 -1.82 -18.37 -24.24
CA ASP A 360 -1.48 -17.51 -23.09
C ASP A 360 -1.79 -18.20 -21.75
N ARG A 361 -2.93 -18.90 -21.65
CA ARG A 361 -3.24 -19.73 -20.48
C ARG A 361 -2.23 -20.85 -20.30
N THR A 362 -1.83 -21.48 -21.40
CA THR A 362 -0.83 -22.55 -21.39
C THR A 362 0.51 -22.02 -20.88
N THR A 363 0.92 -20.85 -21.32
CA THR A 363 2.12 -20.13 -20.85
C THR A 363 2.05 -19.80 -19.37
N ALA A 364 0.96 -19.20 -18.89
CA ALA A 364 0.75 -18.91 -17.47
C ALA A 364 0.86 -20.17 -16.61
N CYS A 365 0.17 -21.23 -17.00
CA CYS A 365 0.20 -22.51 -16.29
C CYS A 365 1.58 -23.16 -16.30
N ALA A 366 2.34 -23.07 -17.40
CA ALA A 366 3.70 -23.59 -17.47
C ALA A 366 4.64 -22.84 -16.50
N ILE A 367 4.54 -21.51 -16.45
CA ILE A 367 5.31 -20.68 -15.51
C ILE A 367 4.95 -21.04 -14.06
N PHE A 368 3.67 -21.10 -13.72
CA PHE A 368 3.26 -21.42 -12.34
C PHE A 368 3.68 -22.83 -11.92
N ARG A 369 3.59 -23.82 -12.82
CA ARG A 369 4.09 -25.17 -12.53
C ARG A 369 5.60 -25.22 -12.28
N ASP A 370 6.39 -24.51 -13.09
CA ASP A 370 7.84 -24.41 -12.89
C ASP A 370 8.18 -23.74 -11.56
N ARG A 371 7.50 -22.62 -11.25
CA ARG A 371 7.79 -21.78 -10.08
C ARG A 371 7.36 -22.41 -8.77
N PHE A 372 6.26 -23.16 -8.78
CA PHE A 372 5.62 -23.71 -7.59
C PHE A 372 5.65 -25.25 -7.54
N ALA A 373 6.54 -25.91 -8.29
CA ALA A 373 6.64 -27.36 -8.35
C ALA A 373 6.72 -28.04 -6.97
N ALA A 374 7.53 -27.50 -6.05
CA ALA A 374 7.65 -28.04 -4.69
C ALA A 374 6.35 -27.90 -3.89
N LEU A 375 5.65 -26.76 -4.03
CA LEU A 375 4.37 -26.55 -3.34
C LEU A 375 3.28 -27.46 -3.90
N ILE A 376 3.23 -27.64 -5.23
CA ILE A 376 2.30 -28.57 -5.90
C ILE A 376 2.54 -30.01 -5.43
N ALA A 377 3.79 -30.41 -5.23
CA ALA A 377 4.12 -31.75 -4.74
C ALA A 377 3.69 -31.96 -3.27
N ALA A 378 3.69 -30.90 -2.45
CA ALA A 378 3.40 -30.97 -1.02
C ALA A 378 1.90 -30.74 -0.70
N ASP A 379 1.21 -29.86 -1.42
CA ASP A 379 -0.21 -29.57 -1.23
C ASP A 379 -1.06 -30.49 -2.12
N THR A 380 -1.39 -31.67 -1.59
CA THR A 380 -2.27 -32.64 -2.28
C THR A 380 -3.75 -32.29 -2.20
N THR A 381 -4.10 -31.22 -1.47
CA THR A 381 -5.49 -30.83 -1.19
C THR A 381 -6.01 -29.78 -2.15
N HIS A 382 -5.13 -28.93 -2.69
CA HIS A 382 -5.48 -27.89 -3.64
C HIS A 382 -4.84 -28.14 -5.00
N SER A 383 -5.44 -27.55 -6.04
CA SER A 383 -4.91 -27.63 -7.39
C SER A 383 -5.11 -26.29 -8.11
N MET A 384 -4.30 -26.03 -9.12
CA MET A 384 -4.47 -24.86 -9.99
C MET A 384 -5.67 -24.95 -10.94
N GLY A 385 -6.51 -26.00 -10.84
CA GLY A 385 -7.81 -26.17 -11.52
C GLY A 385 -7.81 -25.94 -13.04
N ALA A 386 -7.75 -24.67 -13.45
CA ALA A 386 -7.66 -24.18 -14.82
C ALA A 386 -6.35 -24.56 -15.56
N CYS A 387 -5.34 -25.08 -14.86
CA CYS A 387 -4.10 -25.57 -15.45
C CYS A 387 -4.16 -27.09 -15.70
N PRO A 388 -4.33 -27.55 -16.96
CA PRO A 388 -4.55 -28.95 -17.34
C PRO A 388 -3.30 -29.81 -17.28
#